data_AF-A0A832USI7-F1
#
_entry.id   AF-A0A832USI7-F1
#
_cell.length_a   1.000
_cell.length_b   1.000
_cell.length_c   1.000
_cell.angle_alpha   90.00
_cell.angle_beta   90.00
_cell.angle_gamma   90.00
#
_symmetry.space_group_name_H-M   'P 1'
#
loop_
_entity.id
_entity.type
_entity.pdbx_description
1 polymer ?
#
loop_
_entity_poly.entity_id
_entity_poly.type
_entity_poly.pdbx_seq_one_letter_code
_entity_poly.pdbx_strand_id
1 'polypeptide(L)'
;MVEACGYEVLREGDSTVIRFNWLGCPYAPSLEDDPETMARVVDAITQVKDVNRIIIAEAYEYEYDEAQTNLLAEIAQVLEILIKEENILANPSLTGAECSQYFPEHFKFVEDLLVNKIRKDPIEGYFTLLDELSDFEGKVAALQFPKMKECYVRFIKEVLFTIKKYLEQTQIIKKIIPILPRLRPGDRLVYGEIFSPTIRPNFTLTRYMLKPPPDSELLDSYTLLGDIEVEIYRIKDQTENYYHVVPPEFKLPEEAYMALGMARRIMLGYKPTTTAFPDQT
;
A
#
# COMPACT_ATOMS: atom_id res chain seq x y z
N MET A 1 20.30 -12.07 6.20
CA MET A 1 19.07 -12.28 5.41
C MET A 1 17.95 -11.64 6.19
N VAL A 2 17.10 -10.86 5.52
CA VAL A 2 15.90 -10.30 6.13
C VAL A 2 14.98 -11.46 6.51
N GLU A 3 14.42 -11.44 7.72
CA GLU A 3 13.46 -12.44 8.18
C GLU A 3 12.18 -12.42 7.32
N ALA A 4 11.37 -13.48 7.39
CA ALA A 4 10.09 -13.52 6.70
C ALA A 4 9.20 -12.35 7.16
N CYS A 5 8.58 -11.67 6.22
CA CYS A 5 7.74 -10.47 6.42
C CYS A 5 8.50 -9.26 7.00
N GLY A 6 9.83 -9.29 6.94
CA GLY A 6 10.68 -8.13 7.22
C GLY A 6 10.96 -7.32 5.96
N TYR A 7 11.69 -6.21 6.12
CA TYR A 7 12.14 -5.39 4.99
C TYR A 7 13.61 -4.98 5.14
N GLU A 8 14.21 -4.63 4.01
CA GLU A 8 15.49 -3.92 3.92
C GLU A 8 15.30 -2.57 3.25
N VAL A 9 16.15 -1.60 3.60
CA VAL A 9 16.18 -0.29 2.98
C VAL A 9 17.35 -0.26 2.00
N LEU A 10 17.05 -0.02 0.73
CA LEU A 10 18.03 0.12 -0.34
C LEU A 10 18.10 1.59 -0.75
N ARG A 11 19.31 2.08 -1.03
CA ARG A 11 19.52 3.40 -1.61
C ARG A 11 19.97 3.25 -3.05
N GLU A 12 19.13 3.69 -3.98
CA GLU A 12 19.40 3.70 -5.41
C GLU A 12 19.59 5.15 -5.86
N GLY A 13 20.83 5.63 -5.80
CA GLY A 13 21.12 7.07 -6.02
C GLY A 13 20.49 7.92 -4.91
N ASP A 14 19.65 8.88 -5.31
CA ASP A 14 18.88 9.74 -4.40
C ASP A 14 17.53 9.12 -3.98
N SER A 15 17.18 7.95 -4.51
CA SER A 15 15.92 7.28 -4.19
C SER A 15 16.07 6.27 -3.05
N THR A 16 15.17 6.35 -2.07
CA THR A 16 15.02 5.36 -1.00
C THR A 16 14.00 4.32 -1.40
N VAL A 17 14.40 3.04 -1.40
CA VAL A 17 13.55 1.91 -1.75
C VAL A 17 13.40 1.00 -0.55
N ILE A 18 12.16 0.68 -0.16
CA ILE A 18 11.91 -0.38 0.83
C ILE A 18 11.62 -1.67 0.07
N ARG A 19 12.41 -2.72 0.35
CA ARG A 19 12.20 -4.04 -0.22
C ARG A 19 11.79 -5.02 0.86
N PHE A 20 10.56 -5.51 0.80
CA PHE A 20 10.01 -6.50 1.71
C PHE A 20 10.33 -7.92 1.26
N ASN A 21 10.66 -8.78 2.21
CA ASN A 21 10.79 -10.21 1.99
C ASN A 21 9.48 -10.91 2.35
N TRP A 22 8.67 -11.24 1.34
CA TRP A 22 7.39 -11.91 1.52
C TRP A 22 7.48 -13.44 1.49
N LEU A 23 8.67 -13.99 1.20
CA LEU A 23 8.86 -15.44 1.14
C LEU A 23 8.57 -16.08 2.51
N GLY A 24 7.56 -16.95 2.55
CA GLY A 24 7.14 -17.65 3.76
C GLY A 24 6.19 -16.84 4.66
N CYS A 25 5.67 -15.71 4.18
CA CYS A 25 4.59 -14.99 4.87
C CYS A 25 3.25 -15.72 4.73
N PRO A 26 2.37 -15.66 5.75
CA PRO A 26 1.02 -16.22 5.66
C PRO A 26 0.02 -15.30 4.95
N TYR A 27 0.46 -14.14 4.48
CA TYR A 27 -0.35 -13.06 3.88
C TYR A 27 -0.04 -12.93 2.39
N ALA A 28 -1.01 -12.50 1.58
CA ALA A 28 -0.78 -12.36 0.15
C ALA A 28 0.18 -11.18 -0.15
N PRO A 29 1.12 -11.29 -1.11
CA PRO A 29 2.09 -10.24 -1.45
C PRO A 29 1.47 -9.09 -2.27
N SER A 30 0.31 -8.58 -1.86
CA SER A 30 -0.45 -7.54 -2.56
C SER A 30 -0.92 -6.47 -1.58
N LEU A 31 -0.69 -5.19 -1.93
CA LEU A 31 -1.26 -4.06 -1.21
C LEU A 31 -2.78 -3.97 -1.39
N GLU A 32 -3.24 -4.32 -2.58
CA GLU A 32 -4.62 -4.20 -3.01
C GLU A 32 -5.50 -5.21 -2.28
N ASP A 33 -5.07 -6.45 -2.23
CA ASP A 33 -5.90 -7.57 -1.80
C ASP A 33 -5.73 -7.89 -0.30
N ASP A 34 -4.57 -7.59 0.30
CA ASP A 34 -4.25 -8.00 1.66
C ASP A 34 -4.08 -6.82 2.64
N PRO A 35 -4.93 -6.72 3.68
CA PRO A 35 -4.86 -5.63 4.66
C PRO A 35 -3.62 -5.68 5.56
N GLU A 36 -3.07 -6.87 5.84
CA GLU A 36 -1.88 -7.01 6.68
C GLU A 36 -0.62 -6.58 5.91
N THR A 37 -0.58 -6.85 4.61
CA THR A 37 0.45 -6.35 3.71
C THR A 37 0.46 -4.83 3.69
N MET A 38 -0.71 -4.20 3.51
CA MET A 38 -0.84 -2.73 3.55
C MET A 38 -0.39 -2.15 4.89
N ALA A 39 -0.82 -2.72 6.02
CA ALA A 39 -0.43 -2.24 7.35
C ALA A 39 1.09 -2.29 7.58
N ARG A 40 1.75 -3.39 7.19
CA ARG A 40 3.21 -3.52 7.29
C ARG A 40 3.94 -2.51 6.43
N VAL A 41 3.41 -2.22 5.24
CA VAL A 41 3.96 -1.22 4.34
C VAL A 41 3.84 0.18 4.95
N VAL A 42 2.66 0.55 5.45
CA VAL A 42 2.45 1.83 6.15
C VAL A 42 3.42 1.97 7.34
N ASP A 43 3.56 0.94 8.16
CA ASP A 43 4.49 0.96 9.30
C ASP A 43 5.94 1.21 8.88
N ALA A 44 6.40 0.52 7.84
CA ALA A 44 7.76 0.68 7.35
C ALA A 44 8.00 2.08 6.78
N ILE A 45 7.02 2.65 6.06
CA ILE A 45 7.11 4.03 5.56
C ILE A 45 7.20 5.01 6.73
N THR A 46 6.37 4.85 7.76
CA THR A 46 6.41 5.69 8.97
C THR A 46 7.78 5.64 9.66
N GLN A 47 8.42 4.47 9.69
CA GLN A 47 9.71 4.27 10.34
C GLN A 47 10.89 4.82 9.53
N VAL A 48 10.94 4.53 8.22
CA VAL A 48 12.07 4.87 7.36
C VAL A 48 12.04 6.33 6.93
N LYS A 49 10.84 6.87 6.64
CA LYS A 49 10.60 8.20 6.06
C LYS A 49 11.22 8.37 4.66
N ASP A 50 10.74 9.36 3.91
CA ASP A 50 11.24 9.74 2.57
C ASP A 50 11.40 8.56 1.60
N VAL A 51 10.42 7.66 1.56
CA VAL A 51 10.42 6.45 0.73
C VAL A 51 9.89 6.79 -0.66
N ASN A 52 10.68 6.51 -1.69
CA ASN A 52 10.28 6.74 -3.08
C ASN A 52 9.67 5.50 -3.74
N ARG A 53 10.08 4.28 -3.35
CA ARG A 53 9.58 3.05 -3.98
C ARG A 53 9.42 1.93 -2.97
N ILE A 54 8.43 1.08 -3.20
CA ILE A 54 8.16 -0.12 -2.40
C ILE A 54 8.25 -1.34 -3.30
N ILE A 55 8.96 -2.37 -2.86
CA ILE A 55 9.06 -3.66 -3.54
C ILE A 55 8.61 -4.74 -2.58
N ILE A 56 7.56 -5.49 -2.93
CA ILE A 56 7.15 -6.69 -2.21
C ILE A 56 7.71 -7.89 -2.96
N ALA A 57 8.68 -8.60 -2.37
CA ALA A 57 9.40 -9.67 -3.05
C ALA A 57 9.04 -11.05 -2.49
N GLU A 58 8.43 -11.88 -3.35
CA GLU A 58 8.25 -13.32 -3.14
C GLU A 58 8.88 -14.10 -4.31
N ALA A 59 8.11 -14.92 -5.05
CA ALA A 59 8.52 -15.47 -6.34
C ALA A 59 8.64 -14.36 -7.41
N TYR A 60 7.70 -13.42 -7.37
CA TYR A 60 7.73 -12.17 -8.13
C TYR A 60 8.04 -10.99 -7.21
N GLU A 61 8.59 -9.93 -7.80
CA GLU A 61 8.70 -8.61 -7.19
C GLU A 61 7.58 -7.72 -7.70
N TYR A 62 6.74 -7.26 -6.78
CA TYR A 62 5.69 -6.28 -7.02
C TYR A 62 6.26 -4.91 -6.63
N GLU A 63 6.54 -4.09 -7.64
CA GLU A 63 7.15 -2.77 -7.48
C GLU A 63 6.10 -1.67 -7.61
N TYR A 64 5.98 -0.87 -6.56
CA TYR A 64 5.16 0.34 -6.50
C TYR A 64 6.08 1.55 -6.67
N ASP A 65 5.76 2.36 -7.67
CA ASP A 65 6.49 3.58 -7.99
C ASP A 65 6.29 4.68 -6.93
N GLU A 66 6.90 5.84 -7.17
CA GLU A 66 6.80 7.00 -6.28
C GLU A 66 5.40 7.56 -6.18
N ALA A 67 4.64 7.60 -7.27
CA ALA A 67 3.27 8.11 -7.24
C ALA A 67 2.39 7.24 -6.34
N GLN A 68 2.52 5.92 -6.44
CA GLN A 68 1.77 4.96 -5.63
C GLN A 68 2.26 4.91 -4.18
N THR A 69 3.58 4.95 -3.98
CA THR A 69 4.20 4.99 -2.65
C THR A 69 3.76 6.22 -1.87
N ASN A 70 3.66 7.38 -2.53
CA ASN A 70 3.21 8.62 -1.92
C ASN A 70 1.77 8.55 -1.40
N LEU A 71 0.88 7.74 -2.02
CA LEU A 71 -0.49 7.54 -1.50
C LEU A 71 -0.48 6.95 -0.09
N LEU A 72 0.41 6.00 0.18
CA LEU A 72 0.56 5.39 1.50
C LEU A 72 1.41 6.25 2.44
N ALA A 73 2.37 7.00 1.91
CA ALA A 73 3.15 7.95 2.70
C ALA A 73 2.28 9.07 3.28
N GLU A 74 1.30 9.58 2.53
CA GLU A 74 0.31 10.54 3.05
C GLU A 74 -0.50 9.95 4.21
N ILE A 75 -0.91 8.67 4.12
CA ILE A 75 -1.60 7.99 5.23
C ILE A 75 -0.70 7.84 6.45
N ALA A 76 0.54 7.38 6.25
CA ALA A 76 1.53 7.26 7.31
C ALA A 76 1.76 8.62 8.01
N GLN A 77 1.84 9.71 7.25
CA GLN A 77 1.99 11.07 7.77
C GLN A 77 0.75 11.52 8.55
N VAL A 78 -0.45 11.28 8.03
CA VAL A 78 -1.70 11.62 8.74
C VAL A 78 -1.78 10.89 10.08
N LEU A 79 -1.47 9.60 10.12
CA LEU A 79 -1.44 8.83 11.36
C LEU A 79 -0.38 9.37 12.34
N GLU A 80 0.81 9.73 11.85
CA GLU A 80 1.86 10.32 12.69
C GLU A 80 1.43 11.67 13.28
N ILE A 81 0.85 12.57 12.48
CA ILE A 81 0.33 13.88 12.92
C ILE A 81 -0.76 13.69 13.98
N LEU A 82 -1.77 12.86 13.69
CA LEU A 82 -2.90 12.65 14.59
C LEU A 82 -2.46 12.07 15.95
N ILE A 83 -1.58 11.07 15.93
CA ILE A 83 -1.14 10.38 17.14
C ILE A 83 -0.12 11.19 17.93
N LYS A 84 0.87 11.82 17.27
CA LYS A 84 2.00 12.48 17.95
C LYS A 84 1.82 13.98 18.12
N GLU A 85 1.37 14.69 17.09
CA GLU A 85 1.30 16.16 17.09
C GLU A 85 -0.01 16.64 17.72
N GLU A 86 -1.15 16.17 17.20
CA GLU A 86 -2.47 16.48 17.75
C GLU A 86 -2.75 15.74 19.07
N ASN A 87 -2.01 14.65 19.32
CA ASN A 87 -2.09 13.84 20.52
C ASN A 87 -3.54 13.44 20.89
N ILE A 88 -4.32 13.05 19.87
CA ILE A 88 -5.76 12.82 20.02
C ILE A 88 -6.12 11.66 20.94
N LEU A 89 -5.17 10.77 21.23
CA LEU A 89 -5.37 9.63 22.13
C LEU A 89 -5.07 9.94 23.60
N ALA A 90 -4.16 10.88 23.89
CA ALA A 90 -3.68 11.09 25.26
C ALA A 90 -3.93 12.50 25.82
N ASN A 91 -4.65 13.37 25.09
CA ASN A 91 -4.93 14.72 25.56
C ASN A 91 -6.33 14.84 26.20
N PRO A 92 -6.48 14.71 27.54
CA PRO A 92 -7.73 14.95 28.25
C PRO A 92 -8.22 16.40 28.14
N SER A 93 -7.40 17.32 27.63
CA SER A 93 -7.80 18.70 27.34
C SER A 93 -8.59 18.83 26.03
N LEU A 94 -8.56 17.83 25.13
CA LEU A 94 -9.39 17.84 23.91
C LEU A 94 -10.86 17.60 24.25
N THR A 95 -11.13 16.82 25.30
CA THR A 95 -12.50 16.55 25.80
C THR A 95 -12.85 17.34 27.05
N GLY A 96 -11.86 17.78 27.83
CA GLY A 96 -12.05 18.46 29.13
C GLY A 96 -12.09 17.44 30.28
N ALA A 97 -11.38 17.74 31.38
CA ALA A 97 -11.26 16.81 32.52
C ALA A 97 -12.63 16.34 33.07
N GLU A 98 -13.64 17.21 33.05
CA GLU A 98 -15.01 16.92 33.50
C GLU A 98 -15.80 16.00 32.56
N CYS A 99 -15.37 15.91 31.31
CA CYS A 99 -16.01 15.09 30.29
C CYS A 99 -15.51 13.65 30.36
N SER A 100 -14.26 13.39 30.76
CA SER A 100 -13.61 12.07 30.80
C SER A 100 -14.48 10.90 31.33
N GLN A 101 -15.35 11.17 32.31
CA GLN A 101 -16.30 10.20 32.88
C GLN A 101 -17.35 9.63 31.90
N TYR A 102 -17.59 10.29 30.76
CA TYR A 102 -18.58 9.89 29.77
C TYR A 102 -17.98 9.22 28.51
N PHE A 103 -16.64 9.12 28.38
CA PHE A 103 -15.98 8.78 27.09
C PHE A 103 -14.98 7.60 27.05
N PRO A 104 -14.84 6.68 28.02
CA PRO A 104 -13.78 5.67 27.94
C PRO A 104 -13.91 4.73 26.72
N GLU A 105 -15.14 4.38 26.32
CA GLU A 105 -15.38 3.51 25.15
C GLU A 105 -15.10 4.23 23.82
N HIS A 106 -15.25 5.55 23.78
CA HIS A 106 -15.07 6.35 22.57
C HIS A 106 -13.58 6.56 22.22
N PHE A 107 -12.71 6.68 23.22
CA PHE A 107 -11.26 6.70 22.96
C PHE A 107 -10.74 5.35 22.49
N LYS A 108 -11.31 4.24 22.98
CA LYS A 108 -10.98 2.90 22.47
C LYS A 108 -11.37 2.75 21.00
N PHE A 109 -12.52 3.30 20.59
CA PHE A 109 -12.89 3.37 19.18
C PHE A 109 -11.86 4.17 18.36
N VAL A 110 -11.47 5.36 18.81
CA VAL A 110 -10.49 6.19 18.08
C VAL A 110 -9.13 5.51 17.99
N GLU A 111 -8.70 4.84 19.06
CA GLU A 111 -7.47 4.05 19.06
C GLU A 111 -7.54 2.91 18.02
N ASP A 112 -8.62 2.12 18.01
CA ASP A 112 -8.81 1.05 17.02
C ASP A 112 -8.88 1.60 15.59
N LEU A 113 -9.56 2.73 15.40
CA LEU A 113 -9.70 3.39 14.11
C LEU A 113 -8.33 3.77 13.53
N LEU A 114 -7.45 4.39 14.32
CA LEU A 114 -6.14 4.86 13.86
C LEU A 114 -5.12 3.72 13.75
N VAL A 115 -5.03 2.88 14.79
CA VAL A 115 -3.95 1.88 14.93
C VAL A 115 -4.24 0.60 14.16
N ASN A 116 -5.52 0.28 13.93
CA ASN A 116 -5.92 -0.93 13.21
C ASN A 116 -6.61 -0.61 11.89
N LYS A 117 -7.75 0.10 11.90
CA LYS A 117 -8.61 0.24 10.71
C LYS A 117 -7.93 1.01 9.59
N ILE A 118 -7.60 2.29 9.80
CA ILE A 118 -6.99 3.17 8.77
C ILE A 118 -5.65 2.63 8.32
N ARG A 119 -4.86 2.08 9.25
CA ARG A 119 -3.55 1.50 8.95
C ARG A 119 -3.62 0.30 7.99
N LYS A 120 -4.65 -0.55 8.12
CA LYS A 120 -4.87 -1.75 7.27
C LYS A 120 -5.66 -1.45 6.00
N ASP A 121 -6.60 -0.52 6.11
CA ASP A 121 -7.54 -0.16 5.07
C ASP A 121 -7.98 1.30 5.25
N PRO A 122 -7.26 2.26 4.63
CA PRO A 122 -7.60 3.67 4.72
C PRO A 122 -9.02 4.02 4.27
N ILE A 123 -9.55 3.29 3.28
CA ILE A 123 -10.88 3.55 2.70
C ILE A 123 -11.95 3.06 3.67
N GLU A 124 -11.84 1.83 4.16
CA GLU A 124 -12.74 1.27 5.16
C GLU A 124 -12.69 2.03 6.48
N GLY A 125 -11.48 2.45 6.90
CA GLY A 125 -11.31 3.32 8.06
C GLY A 125 -12.05 4.65 7.88
N TYR A 126 -12.04 5.22 6.67
CA TYR A 126 -12.80 6.42 6.37
C TYR A 126 -14.32 6.21 6.42
N PHE A 127 -14.83 5.09 5.88
CA PHE A 127 -16.25 4.72 6.03
C PHE A 127 -16.65 4.58 7.50
N THR A 128 -15.85 3.84 8.27
CA THR A 128 -16.07 3.63 9.71
C THR A 128 -16.14 4.97 10.47
N LEU A 129 -15.29 5.93 10.11
CA LEU A 129 -15.31 7.28 10.68
C LEU A 129 -16.60 8.05 10.34
N LEU A 130 -17.06 7.97 9.09
CA LEU A 130 -18.28 8.66 8.65
C LEU A 130 -19.54 8.08 9.32
N ASP A 131 -19.63 6.77 9.43
CA ASP A 131 -20.73 6.08 10.11
C ASP A 131 -20.77 6.48 11.59
N GLU A 132 -19.62 6.45 12.27
CA GLU A 132 -19.54 6.83 13.67
C GLU A 132 -19.89 8.33 13.88
N LEU A 133 -19.44 9.22 12.99
CA LEU A 133 -19.83 10.64 13.01
C LEU A 133 -21.35 10.80 12.96
N SER A 134 -22.02 10.09 12.04
CA SER A 134 -23.48 10.15 11.91
C SER A 134 -24.19 9.64 13.16
N ASP A 135 -23.72 8.53 13.73
CA ASP A 135 -24.26 7.97 14.97
C ASP A 135 -24.13 8.94 16.16
N PHE A 136 -22.98 9.60 16.29
CA PHE A 136 -22.78 10.59 17.34
C PHE A 136 -23.65 11.84 17.17
N GLU A 137 -23.81 12.34 15.94
CA GLU A 137 -24.71 13.47 15.67
C GLU A 137 -26.17 13.12 16.03
N GLY A 138 -26.60 11.90 15.73
CA GLY A 138 -27.91 11.38 16.15
C GLY A 138 -28.07 11.32 17.67
N LYS A 139 -27.06 10.81 18.38
CA LYS A 139 -27.03 10.79 19.86
C LYS A 139 -27.11 12.20 20.46
N VAL A 140 -26.36 13.15 19.90
CA VAL A 140 -26.37 14.56 20.32
C VAL A 140 -27.75 15.22 20.16
N ALA A 141 -28.47 14.89 19.09
CA ALA A 141 -29.82 15.39 18.86
C ALA A 141 -30.82 14.87 19.91
N ALA A 142 -30.67 13.61 20.34
CA ALA A 142 -31.54 12.96 21.33
C ALA A 142 -31.20 13.31 22.80
N LEU A 143 -30.00 13.82 23.07
CA LEU A 143 -29.52 14.10 24.43
C LEU A 143 -30.26 15.27 25.09
N GLN A 144 -30.82 15.02 26.28
CA GLN A 144 -31.54 16.02 27.08
C GLN A 144 -30.64 16.73 28.11
N PHE A 145 -29.47 16.18 28.44
CA PHE A 145 -28.57 16.72 29.45
C PHE A 145 -27.56 17.71 28.83
N PRO A 146 -27.60 19.01 29.16
CA PRO A 146 -26.79 20.04 28.50
C PRO A 146 -25.27 19.81 28.61
N LYS A 147 -24.78 19.42 29.80
CA LYS A 147 -23.36 19.20 30.05
C LYS A 147 -22.81 17.99 29.29
N MET A 148 -23.59 16.91 29.22
CA MET A 148 -23.22 15.73 28.43
C MET A 148 -23.22 16.07 26.94
N LYS A 149 -24.24 16.79 26.47
CA LYS A 149 -24.34 17.25 25.09
C LYS A 149 -23.13 18.10 24.66
N GLU A 150 -22.71 19.04 25.50
CA GLU A 150 -21.51 19.86 25.26
C GLU A 150 -20.25 19.00 25.09
N CYS A 151 -20.05 18.00 25.96
CA CYS A 151 -18.92 17.10 25.86
C CYS A 151 -18.94 16.26 24.57
N TYR A 152 -20.10 15.75 24.12
CA TYR A 152 -20.23 15.03 22.85
C TYR A 152 -19.94 15.93 21.65
N VAL A 153 -20.49 17.15 21.63
CA VAL A 153 -20.23 18.12 20.55
C VAL A 153 -18.74 18.44 20.47
N ARG A 154 -18.09 18.61 21.62
CA ARG A 154 -16.64 18.83 21.70
C ARG A 154 -15.87 17.62 21.17
N PHE A 155 -16.23 16.40 21.55
CA PHE A 155 -15.58 15.19 21.05
C PHE A 155 -15.68 15.06 19.52
N ILE A 156 -16.88 15.24 18.97
CA ILE A 156 -17.10 15.23 17.52
C ILE A 156 -16.21 16.27 16.84
N LYS A 157 -16.18 17.50 17.38
CA LYS A 157 -15.46 18.62 16.78
C LYS A 157 -13.95 18.52 16.87
N GLU A 158 -13.43 18.24 18.05
CA GLU A 158 -11.99 18.28 18.32
C GLU A 158 -11.30 16.97 17.92
N VAL A 159 -12.03 15.85 17.87
CA VAL A 159 -11.46 14.53 17.53
C VAL A 159 -11.92 14.05 16.16
N LEU A 160 -13.20 13.72 15.98
CA LEU A 160 -13.67 13.05 14.77
C LEU A 160 -13.57 13.94 13.52
N PHE A 161 -13.96 15.23 13.62
CA PHE A 161 -13.81 16.18 12.51
C PHE A 161 -12.34 16.48 12.21
N THR A 162 -11.47 16.46 13.22
CA THR A 162 -10.02 16.59 13.01
C THR A 162 -9.50 15.42 12.19
N ILE A 163 -9.79 14.17 12.58
CA ILE A 163 -9.40 12.97 11.81
C ILE A 163 -9.94 13.06 10.38
N LYS A 164 -11.23 13.39 10.21
CA LYS A 164 -11.87 13.54 8.90
C LYS A 164 -11.12 14.56 8.03
N LYS A 165 -10.82 15.73 8.59
CA LYS A 165 -10.13 16.82 7.90
C LYS A 165 -8.76 16.39 7.38
N TYR A 166 -7.98 15.63 8.14
CA TYR A 166 -6.68 15.14 7.69
C TYR A 166 -6.81 14.05 6.62
N LEU A 167 -7.73 13.09 6.79
CA LEU A 167 -7.96 12.03 5.82
C LEU A 167 -8.43 12.57 4.45
N GLU A 168 -9.36 13.52 4.42
CA GLU A 168 -9.87 14.12 3.17
C GLU A 168 -8.81 14.92 2.39
N GLN A 169 -7.66 15.24 3.01
CA GLN A 169 -6.55 15.89 2.32
C GLN A 169 -5.69 14.89 1.53
N THR A 170 -5.75 13.61 1.86
CA THR A 170 -4.99 12.56 1.18
C THR A 170 -5.57 12.27 -0.20
N GLN A 171 -4.70 11.92 -1.14
CA GLN A 171 -5.08 11.62 -2.52
C GLN A 171 -5.92 10.36 -2.61
N ILE A 172 -5.66 9.36 -1.75
CA ILE A 172 -6.43 8.11 -1.73
C ILE A 172 -7.90 8.39 -1.40
N ILE A 173 -8.18 9.25 -0.42
CA ILE A 173 -9.54 9.64 -0.06
C ILE A 173 -10.14 10.63 -1.07
N LYS A 174 -9.36 11.56 -1.62
CA LYS A 174 -9.85 12.46 -2.69
C LYS A 174 -10.33 11.70 -3.93
N LYS A 175 -9.65 10.61 -4.29
CA LYS A 175 -10.02 9.74 -5.43
C LYS A 175 -11.34 9.00 -5.20
N ILE A 176 -11.61 8.59 -3.96
CA ILE A 176 -12.80 7.76 -3.65
C ILE A 176 -14.04 8.58 -3.30
N ILE A 177 -13.93 9.83 -2.84
CA ILE A 177 -15.08 10.71 -2.52
C ILE A 177 -16.14 10.74 -3.64
N PRO A 178 -15.80 10.92 -4.94
CA PRO A 178 -16.79 10.99 -6.01
C PRO A 178 -17.58 9.68 -6.24
N ILE A 179 -17.00 8.53 -5.89
CA ILE A 179 -17.58 7.21 -6.09
C ILE A 179 -18.07 6.57 -4.79
N LEU A 180 -17.92 7.25 -3.65
CA LEU A 180 -18.24 6.79 -2.31
C LEU A 180 -19.64 6.14 -2.19
N PRO A 181 -20.73 6.68 -2.80
CA PRO A 181 -22.06 6.05 -2.73
C PRO A 181 -22.17 4.68 -3.40
N ARG A 182 -21.20 4.30 -4.25
CA ARG A 182 -21.18 3.04 -5.00
C ARG A 182 -20.25 2.00 -4.37
N LEU A 183 -19.36 2.43 -3.48
CA LEU A 183 -18.44 1.55 -2.80
C LEU A 183 -19.15 0.79 -1.68
N ARG A 184 -18.70 -0.42 -1.42
CA ARG A 184 -19.14 -1.22 -0.29
C ARG A 184 -18.06 -1.18 0.79
N PRO A 185 -18.42 -0.92 2.06
CA PRO A 185 -17.48 -1.05 3.17
C PRO A 185 -16.84 -2.44 3.18
N GLY A 186 -15.52 -2.48 3.38
CA GLY A 186 -14.67 -3.67 3.39
C GLY A 186 -14.34 -4.25 2.02
N ASP A 187 -14.86 -3.67 0.92
CA ASP A 187 -14.53 -4.10 -0.43
C ASP A 187 -13.22 -3.44 -0.90
N ARG A 188 -12.19 -4.27 -1.06
CA ARG A 188 -10.86 -3.85 -1.48
C ARG A 188 -10.67 -3.79 -2.99
N LEU A 189 -11.67 -4.16 -3.80
CA LEU A 189 -11.56 -4.12 -5.27
C LEU A 189 -11.20 -2.72 -5.81
N VAL A 190 -11.62 -1.66 -5.11
CA VAL A 190 -11.27 -0.27 -5.44
C VAL A 190 -9.75 -0.03 -5.45
N TYR A 191 -8.98 -0.77 -4.66
CA TYR A 191 -7.53 -0.64 -4.63
C TYR A 191 -6.87 -1.12 -5.92
N GLY A 192 -7.48 -2.03 -6.67
CA GLY A 192 -6.98 -2.47 -7.97
C GLY A 192 -7.02 -1.37 -9.05
N GLU A 193 -7.83 -0.32 -8.86
CA GLU A 193 -7.85 0.88 -9.71
C GLU A 193 -6.86 1.96 -9.23
N ILE A 194 -6.45 1.90 -7.95
CA ILE A 194 -5.57 2.88 -7.31
C ILE A 194 -4.12 2.48 -7.44
N PHE A 195 -3.85 1.19 -7.26
CA PHE A 195 -2.53 0.60 -7.29
C PHE A 195 -2.40 -0.34 -8.49
N SER A 196 -1.27 -0.25 -9.16
CA SER A 196 -0.92 -1.01 -10.35
C SER A 196 0.59 -1.26 -10.30
N PRO A 197 1.03 -2.29 -9.56
CA PRO A 197 2.44 -2.58 -9.40
C PRO A 197 3.03 -3.07 -10.72
N THR A 198 4.31 -2.73 -10.93
CA THR A 198 5.12 -3.40 -11.95
C THR A 198 5.57 -4.74 -11.40
N ILE A 199 5.25 -5.83 -12.07
CA ILE A 199 5.55 -7.18 -11.60
C ILE A 199 6.68 -7.76 -12.44
N ARG A 200 7.73 -8.26 -11.77
CA ARG A 200 8.85 -8.95 -12.44
C ARG A 200 9.29 -10.20 -11.67
N PRO A 201 9.82 -11.23 -12.34
CA PRO A 201 10.51 -12.31 -11.66
C PRO A 201 11.67 -11.79 -10.81
N ASN A 202 11.81 -12.29 -9.58
CA ASN A 202 12.83 -11.84 -8.63
C ASN A 202 14.30 -12.13 -9.07
N PHE A 203 14.48 -12.94 -10.13
CA PHE A 203 15.78 -13.29 -10.67
C PHE A 203 16.17 -12.51 -11.93
N THR A 204 15.24 -11.76 -12.55
CA THR A 204 15.51 -10.96 -13.75
C THR A 204 15.79 -9.50 -13.41
N LEU A 205 16.75 -8.87 -14.09
CA LEU A 205 17.03 -7.43 -13.91
C LEU A 205 16.10 -6.53 -14.74
N THR A 206 15.47 -7.08 -15.78
CA THR A 206 14.63 -6.35 -16.73
C THR A 206 13.26 -6.05 -16.11
N ARG A 207 12.81 -4.79 -16.16
CA ARG A 207 11.44 -4.41 -15.81
C ARG A 207 10.54 -4.76 -16.99
N TYR A 208 9.48 -5.53 -16.75
CA TYR A 208 8.56 -5.96 -17.78
C TYR A 208 7.14 -5.61 -17.36
N MET A 209 6.33 -5.04 -18.25
CA MET A 209 4.91 -4.87 -17.98
C MET A 209 4.21 -6.19 -18.31
N LEU A 210 3.48 -6.78 -17.37
CA LEU A 210 2.79 -8.06 -17.60
C LEU A 210 1.55 -7.91 -18.48
N LYS A 211 0.86 -6.78 -18.33
CA LYS A 211 -0.39 -6.52 -19.04
C LYS A 211 -0.16 -5.49 -20.14
N PRO A 212 -0.81 -5.65 -21.29
CA PRO A 212 -0.85 -4.61 -22.29
C PRO A 212 -1.54 -3.35 -21.73
N PRO A 213 -1.34 -2.17 -22.34
CA PRO A 213 -2.00 -0.93 -21.93
C PRO A 213 -3.54 -1.08 -21.89
N PRO A 214 -4.22 -0.40 -20.95
CA PRO A 214 -5.69 -0.39 -20.90
C PRO A 214 -6.27 0.16 -22.21
N ASP A 215 -7.47 -0.30 -22.58
CA ASP A 215 -8.17 0.05 -23.83
C ASP A 215 -7.45 -0.34 -25.14
N SER A 216 -6.66 -1.42 -25.10
CA SER A 216 -5.99 -1.99 -26.27
C SER A 216 -6.75 -3.17 -26.89
N GLU A 217 -6.74 -3.25 -28.22
CA GLU A 217 -7.34 -4.35 -28.99
C GLU A 217 -6.23 -5.29 -29.51
N LEU A 218 -6.29 -6.58 -29.16
CA LEU A 218 -5.35 -7.58 -29.68
C LEU A 218 -5.59 -7.78 -31.18
N LEU A 219 -4.56 -7.53 -31.99
CA LEU A 219 -4.60 -7.72 -33.43
C LEU A 219 -4.11 -9.10 -33.86
N ASP A 220 -2.99 -9.55 -33.29
CA ASP A 220 -2.32 -10.80 -33.67
C ASP A 220 -1.33 -11.26 -32.59
N SER A 221 -0.88 -12.50 -32.67
CA SER A 221 0.13 -13.08 -31.79
C SER A 221 1.03 -14.07 -32.53
N TYR A 222 2.33 -14.04 -32.27
CA TYR A 222 3.27 -15.02 -32.82
C TYR A 222 4.34 -15.42 -31.80
N THR A 223 5.03 -16.53 -32.06
CA THR A 223 6.08 -17.05 -31.18
C THR A 223 7.43 -16.99 -31.87
N LEU A 224 8.43 -16.45 -31.19
CA LEU A 224 9.83 -16.41 -31.62
C LEU A 224 10.61 -17.62 -31.10
N LEU A 225 11.82 -17.81 -31.61
CA LEU A 225 12.77 -18.81 -31.11
C LEU A 225 13.00 -18.64 -29.60
N GLY A 226 12.89 -19.74 -28.85
CA GLY A 226 13.00 -19.75 -27.40
C GLY A 226 11.68 -19.54 -26.65
N ASP A 227 10.54 -19.87 -27.27
CA ASP A 227 9.20 -19.80 -26.66
C ASP A 227 8.80 -18.40 -26.17
N ILE A 228 9.39 -17.36 -26.78
CA ILE A 228 9.05 -15.97 -26.54
C ILE A 228 7.79 -15.65 -27.34
N GLU A 229 6.70 -15.34 -26.66
CA GLU A 229 5.46 -14.94 -27.30
C GLU A 229 5.46 -13.44 -27.57
N VAL A 230 4.87 -13.00 -28.66
CA VAL A 230 4.74 -11.57 -29.01
C VAL A 230 3.30 -11.33 -29.41
N GLU A 231 2.64 -10.45 -28.67
CA GLU A 231 1.27 -10.01 -28.88
C GLU A 231 1.28 -8.60 -29.47
N ILE A 232 0.51 -8.39 -30.53
CA ILE A 232 0.43 -7.12 -31.25
C ILE A 232 -0.91 -6.47 -30.89
N TYR A 233 -0.86 -5.26 -30.35
CA TYR A 233 -2.02 -4.50 -29.91
C TYR A 233 -2.22 -3.22 -30.73
N ARG A 234 -3.48 -2.85 -30.93
CA ARG A 234 -3.88 -1.51 -31.37
C ARG A 234 -4.33 -0.69 -30.17
N ILE A 235 -3.70 0.45 -29.97
CA ILE A 235 -4.08 1.40 -28.92
C ILE A 235 -4.92 2.51 -29.55
N LYS A 236 -6.03 2.85 -28.91
CA LYS A 236 -6.87 3.98 -29.35
C LYS A 236 -6.05 5.27 -29.36
N ASP A 237 -6.20 6.05 -30.43
CA ASP A 237 -5.48 7.32 -30.66
C ASP A 237 -3.96 7.19 -30.95
N GLN A 238 -3.44 5.98 -31.15
CA GLN A 238 -2.09 5.75 -31.70
C GLN A 238 -2.16 5.15 -33.11
N THR A 239 -1.32 5.67 -34.01
CA THR A 239 -1.19 5.16 -35.38
C THR A 239 -0.30 3.93 -35.48
N GLU A 240 0.58 3.73 -34.50
CA GLU A 240 1.52 2.61 -34.44
C GLU A 240 0.93 1.44 -33.66
N ASN A 241 1.31 0.22 -34.04
CA ASN A 241 0.96 -0.98 -33.28
C ASN A 241 1.92 -1.13 -32.09
N TYR A 242 1.38 -1.53 -30.95
CA TYR A 242 2.14 -1.82 -29.75
C TYR A 242 2.52 -3.30 -29.71
N TYR A 243 3.82 -3.59 -29.60
CA TYR A 243 4.33 -4.96 -29.52
C TYR A 243 4.64 -5.30 -28.07
N HIS A 244 3.86 -6.22 -27.52
CA HIS A 244 4.03 -6.74 -26.17
C HIS A 244 4.75 -8.09 -26.25
N VAL A 245 5.93 -8.22 -25.63
CA VAL A 245 6.70 -9.46 -25.68
C VAL A 245 6.46 -10.22 -24.38
N VAL A 246 6.22 -11.52 -24.40
CA VAL A 246 6.05 -12.35 -23.21
C VAL A 246 7.16 -13.39 -23.20
N PRO A 247 8.27 -13.12 -22.49
CA PRO A 247 9.38 -14.06 -22.37
C PRO A 247 8.97 -15.37 -21.67
N PRO A 248 9.60 -16.51 -21.98
CA PRO A 248 9.30 -17.79 -21.34
C PRO A 248 9.54 -17.77 -19.83
N GLU A 249 10.41 -16.88 -19.34
CA GLU A 249 10.66 -16.65 -17.93
C GLU A 249 9.42 -16.18 -17.16
N PHE A 250 8.34 -15.76 -17.83
CA PHE A 250 7.04 -15.43 -17.23
C PHE A 250 6.07 -16.60 -17.17
N LYS A 251 6.38 -17.70 -17.88
CA LYS A 251 5.58 -18.92 -17.95
C LYS A 251 6.14 -20.05 -17.09
N LEU A 252 7.22 -19.80 -16.36
CA LEU A 252 7.84 -20.81 -15.49
C LEU A 252 6.90 -21.19 -14.34
N PRO A 253 6.93 -22.43 -13.84
CA PRO A 253 6.25 -22.79 -12.61
C PRO A 253 6.97 -22.19 -11.40
N GLU A 254 6.23 -21.92 -10.32
CA GLU A 254 6.75 -21.34 -9.06
C GLU A 254 8.01 -22.04 -8.53
N GLU A 255 8.04 -23.37 -8.60
CA GLU A 255 9.19 -24.19 -8.19
C GLU A 255 10.48 -23.83 -8.95
N ALA A 256 10.37 -23.58 -10.27
CA ALA A 256 11.50 -23.20 -11.10
C ALA A 256 11.95 -21.77 -10.79
N TYR A 257 11.02 -20.84 -10.49
CA TYR A 257 11.37 -19.51 -10.01
C TYR A 257 12.17 -19.55 -8.71
N MET A 258 11.71 -20.33 -7.74
CA MET A 258 12.39 -20.47 -6.46
C MET A 258 13.81 -21.00 -6.63
N ALA A 259 13.98 -22.02 -7.49
CA ALA A 259 15.30 -22.58 -7.79
C ALA A 259 16.23 -21.55 -8.44
N LEU A 260 15.76 -20.79 -9.44
CA LEU A 260 16.53 -19.74 -10.11
C LEU A 260 16.88 -18.59 -9.18
N GLY A 261 15.93 -18.14 -8.37
CA GLY A 261 16.15 -17.10 -7.35
C GLY A 261 17.19 -17.53 -6.31
N MET A 262 17.13 -18.79 -5.86
CA MET A 262 18.13 -19.36 -4.95
C MET A 262 19.52 -19.45 -5.60
N ALA A 263 19.59 -19.96 -6.83
CA ALA A 263 20.85 -20.04 -7.58
C ALA A 263 21.48 -18.66 -7.76
N ARG A 264 20.71 -17.65 -8.16
CA ARG A 264 21.17 -16.26 -8.28
C ARG A 264 21.69 -15.72 -6.93
N ARG A 265 20.98 -16.00 -5.83
CA ARG A 265 21.39 -15.57 -4.49
C ARG A 265 22.73 -16.19 -4.07
N ILE A 266 22.93 -17.48 -4.35
CA ILE A 266 24.20 -18.18 -4.13
C ILE A 266 25.32 -17.54 -4.96
N MET A 267 25.06 -17.30 -6.25
CA MET A 267 26.04 -16.72 -7.18
C MET A 267 26.43 -15.28 -6.80
N LEU A 268 25.47 -14.45 -6.36
CA LEU A 268 25.74 -13.09 -5.88
C LEU A 268 26.50 -13.06 -4.55
N GLY A 269 26.29 -14.05 -3.68
CA GLY A 269 27.03 -14.21 -2.43
C GLY A 269 28.45 -14.73 -2.62
N TYR A 270 28.75 -15.33 -3.78
CA TYR A 270 30.06 -15.88 -4.09
C TYR A 270 31.04 -14.76 -4.45
N LYS A 271 31.90 -14.36 -3.51
CA LYS A 271 33.09 -13.56 -3.81
C LYS A 271 34.18 -14.51 -4.30
N PRO A 272 34.59 -14.44 -5.58
CA PRO A 272 35.66 -15.31 -6.07
C PRO A 272 36.92 -15.04 -5.25
N THR A 273 37.37 -16.06 -4.53
CA THR A 273 38.72 -16.10 -3.97
C THR A 273 39.64 -16.51 -5.11
N THR A 274 40.69 -15.74 -5.35
CA THR A 274 41.68 -15.84 -6.45
C THR A 274 41.34 -15.15 -7.77
N THR A 275 42.08 -14.07 -7.99
CA THR A 275 42.54 -13.60 -9.30
C THR A 275 43.13 -14.76 -10.09
N ALA A 276 42.35 -15.33 -10.99
CA ALA A 276 42.86 -16.10 -12.11
C ALA A 276 42.14 -15.60 -13.37
N PHE A 277 42.49 -14.38 -13.78
CA PHE A 277 42.46 -14.06 -15.20
C PHE A 277 43.73 -14.69 -15.78
N PRO A 278 43.65 -15.77 -16.59
CA PRO A 278 44.80 -16.14 -17.38
C PRO A 278 44.99 -15.04 -18.42
N ASP A 279 46.12 -14.34 -18.34
CA ASP A 279 46.61 -13.47 -19.41
C ASP A 279 46.58 -14.25 -20.72
N GLN A 280 45.76 -13.78 -21.66
CA GLN A 280 45.80 -14.26 -23.04
C GLN A 280 47.06 -13.69 -23.68
N THR A 281 48.05 -14.56 -23.90
CA THR A 281 49.17 -14.33 -24.83
C THR A 281 48.85 -14.97 -26.16
#